data_AF-A0A135SGB6-F1
#
_entry.id   AF-A0A135SGB6-F1
#
_cell.length_a   1.000
_cell.length_b   1.000
_cell.length_c   1.000
_cell.angle_alpha   90.00
_cell.angle_beta   90.00
_cell.angle_gamma   90.00
#
_symmetry.space_group_name_H-M   'P 1'
#
loop_
_entity.id
_entity.type
_entity.pdbx_description
1 polymer ?
#
loop_
_entity_poly.entity_id
_entity_poly.type
_entity_poly.pdbx_seq_one_letter_code
_entity_poly.pdbx_strand_id
1 'polypeptide(L)'
;MVVQARRKWWHIQWYADTDTPEERKLINRLDLLIVPYAVLSYWVKYIDQSNLNNAYVAGLKEDLGFKGNELVHLQTFYIIGAVTGQIPMMFVLTYIPIHWLIPFLDIAWGVFTLLQYRVTGFAELAAYRFLVGWFEAAFFPVMHYLFGSWYRGDEIARRGGIFYVGLSLGTLTAGLIQAGASKRLDGVHELVGWRWMYIICSLITIPIGILGYFVIPGTPEQPNRLVLKRENIELSVERLKRAGHSSHGKFKLSNLKKVFFSWQFWGIIVIDILFWNAGIHTSSGSFLLWIKSLGRYSAAKVNELGTIAPALGIFYTLFICFASDLVMGPAWAITLSSAWNALGLLILTIWDVPEAAKWFAFSTIYASVALSSVFHGWVNTQLRSSPGERSFTLVLINAISQSSTAWTPLLVFPTVEAPRYPKGFAFTLACTILLIVATHILRMYIKRRDPQLENSTRFPESDHEDISPIENGKQPPVAVSGRDDSEFD
;
A
#
# COMPACT_ATOMS: atom_id res chain seq x y z
N MET A 1 -3.26 -33.10 -23.91
CA MET A 1 -4.13 -32.57 -22.82
C MET A 1 -3.77 -33.25 -21.51
N VAL A 2 -2.79 -32.71 -20.77
CA VAL A 2 -2.62 -33.09 -19.36
C VAL A 2 -3.61 -32.24 -18.58
N VAL A 3 -4.72 -32.84 -18.15
CA VAL A 3 -5.63 -32.20 -17.21
C VAL A 3 -4.86 -32.06 -15.89
N GLN A 4 -4.27 -30.89 -15.63
CA GLN A 4 -3.70 -30.62 -14.31
C GLN A 4 -4.85 -30.66 -13.30
N ALA A 5 -4.73 -31.55 -12.32
CA ALA A 5 -5.72 -31.72 -11.26
C ALA A 5 -5.98 -30.37 -10.58
N ARG A 6 -7.26 -30.01 -10.46
CA ARG A 6 -7.72 -28.81 -9.74
C ARG A 6 -7.05 -28.80 -8.35
N ARG A 7 -6.12 -27.86 -8.16
CA ARG A 7 -5.20 -27.86 -7.01
C ARG A 7 -5.97 -27.66 -5.70
N LYS A 8 -5.53 -28.37 -4.66
CA LYS A 8 -6.16 -28.39 -3.34
C LYS A 8 -5.91 -27.07 -2.60
N TRP A 9 -6.94 -26.53 -1.95
CA TRP A 9 -6.97 -25.22 -1.29
C TRP A 9 -5.95 -25.01 -0.14
N TRP A 10 -5.25 -26.07 0.29
CA TRP A 10 -4.24 -26.02 1.36
C TRP A 10 -2.78 -25.99 0.86
N HIS A 11 -2.53 -26.09 -0.45
CA HIS A 11 -1.17 -25.98 -1.00
C HIS A 11 -0.77 -24.52 -1.20
N ILE A 12 -0.20 -23.88 -0.18
CA ILE A 12 0.40 -22.55 -0.29
C ILE A 12 1.71 -22.67 -1.07
N GLN A 13 1.71 -22.38 -2.38
CA GLN A 13 2.91 -22.49 -3.22
C GLN A 13 3.85 -21.30 -3.08
N TRP A 14 4.73 -21.28 -2.07
CA TRP A 14 5.67 -20.16 -1.90
C TRP A 14 6.64 -19.98 -3.10
N TYR A 15 6.88 -21.06 -3.84
CA TYR A 15 7.68 -21.10 -5.06
C TYR A 15 6.86 -21.67 -6.22
N ALA A 16 7.23 -21.32 -7.45
CA ALA A 16 6.67 -21.95 -8.64
C ALA A 16 7.25 -23.36 -8.83
N ASP A 17 6.47 -24.26 -9.44
CA ASP A 17 6.90 -25.64 -9.70
C ASP A 17 8.12 -25.68 -10.65
N THR A 18 8.30 -24.65 -11.46
CA THR A 18 9.39 -24.47 -12.43
C THR A 18 10.68 -23.91 -11.81
N ASP A 19 10.67 -23.51 -10.53
CA ASP A 19 11.82 -22.83 -9.92
C ASP A 19 12.95 -23.80 -9.57
N THR A 20 14.16 -23.51 -10.05
CA THR A 20 15.37 -24.28 -9.73
C THR A 20 15.78 -24.10 -8.26
N PRO A 21 16.56 -25.03 -7.66
CA PRO A 21 17.04 -24.88 -6.28
C PRO A 21 17.80 -23.57 -6.02
N GLU A 22 18.54 -23.08 -7.02
CA GLU A 22 19.29 -21.82 -6.95
C GLU A 22 18.34 -20.60 -6.95
N GLU A 23 17.30 -20.63 -7.79
CA GLU A 23 16.27 -19.60 -7.80
C GLU A 23 15.51 -19.54 -6.48
N ARG A 24 15.19 -20.69 -5.87
CA ARG A 24 14.54 -20.73 -4.54
C ARG A 24 15.42 -20.12 -3.45
N LYS A 25 16.73 -20.37 -3.49
CA LYS A 25 17.71 -19.77 -2.56
C LYS A 25 17.80 -18.25 -2.75
N LEU A 26 17.78 -17.80 -4.00
CA LEU A 26 17.74 -16.38 -4.35
C LEU A 26 16.46 -15.70 -3.86
N ILE A 27 15.29 -16.30 -4.12
CA ILE A 27 13.98 -15.81 -3.66
C ILE A 27 13.98 -15.68 -2.14
N ASN A 28 14.46 -16.69 -1.40
CA ASN A 28 14.54 -16.62 0.06
C ASN A 28 15.45 -15.52 0.57
N ARG A 29 16.57 -15.27 -0.12
CA ARG A 29 17.48 -14.18 0.23
C ARG A 29 16.82 -12.83 -0.02
N LEU A 30 16.14 -12.66 -1.15
CA LEU A 30 15.39 -11.44 -1.47
C LEU A 30 14.24 -11.22 -0.48
N ASP A 31 13.53 -12.30 -0.12
CA ASP A 31 12.45 -12.28 0.86
C ASP A 31 12.95 -11.78 2.22
N LEU A 32 14.07 -12.33 2.70
CA LEU A 32 14.67 -11.96 3.98
C LEU A 32 15.15 -10.48 4.02
N LEU A 33 15.46 -9.91 2.86
CA LEU A 33 15.94 -8.52 2.77
C LEU A 33 14.79 -7.53 2.57
N ILE A 34 13.96 -7.76 1.56
CA ILE A 34 12.95 -6.79 1.12
C ILE A 34 11.73 -6.83 2.02
N VAL A 35 11.21 -8.03 2.36
CA VAL A 35 9.92 -8.14 3.04
C VAL A 35 9.99 -7.65 4.49
N PRO A 36 10.95 -8.08 5.34
CA PRO A 36 11.08 -7.55 6.70
C PRO A 36 11.30 -6.04 6.73
N TYR A 37 12.15 -5.51 5.85
CA TYR A 37 12.41 -4.08 5.79
C TYR A 37 11.15 -3.29 5.37
N ALA A 38 10.42 -3.78 4.37
CA ALA A 38 9.18 -3.15 3.93
C ALA A 38 8.12 -3.16 5.04
N VAL A 39 7.97 -4.27 5.76
CA VAL A 39 7.05 -4.38 6.91
C VAL A 39 7.48 -3.44 8.04
N LEU A 40 8.75 -3.43 8.42
CA LEU A 40 9.28 -2.56 9.48
C LEU A 40 9.10 -1.08 9.13
N SER A 41 9.46 -0.68 7.91
CA SER A 41 9.35 0.72 7.48
C SER A 41 7.89 1.17 7.40
N TYR A 42 6.99 0.31 6.94
CA TYR A 42 5.56 0.60 6.91
C TYR A 42 4.95 0.64 8.32
N TRP A 43 5.38 -0.26 9.21
CA TRP A 43 5.01 -0.26 10.62
C TRP A 43 5.36 1.07 11.30
N VAL A 44 6.58 1.56 11.11
CA VAL A 44 7.01 2.85 11.65
C VAL A 44 6.20 4.01 11.06
N LYS A 45 5.92 4.00 9.75
CA LYS A 45 5.10 5.03 9.09
C LYS A 45 3.72 5.16 9.67
N TYR A 46 3.05 4.03 9.91
CA TYR A 46 1.75 4.07 10.56
C TYR A 46 1.79 4.38 12.03
N ILE A 47 2.94 4.16 12.71
CA ILE A 47 3.12 4.68 14.05
C ILE A 47 3.03 6.22 14.02
N ASP A 48 3.83 6.87 13.17
CA ASP A 48 3.89 8.33 13.07
C ASP A 48 2.57 8.97 12.60
N GLN A 49 1.93 8.41 11.56
CA GLN A 49 0.64 8.93 11.09
C GLN A 49 -0.41 8.89 12.20
N SER A 50 -0.40 7.83 13.02
CA SER A 50 -1.35 7.67 14.13
C SER A 50 -1.02 8.58 15.32
N ASN A 51 0.22 9.04 15.46
CA ASN A 51 0.65 9.90 16.56
C ASN A 51 -0.16 11.19 16.66
N LEU A 52 -0.59 11.77 15.53
CA LEU A 52 -1.37 13.02 15.59
C LEU A 52 -2.67 12.85 16.38
N ASN A 53 -3.42 11.80 16.04
CA ASN A 53 -4.72 11.52 16.64
C ASN A 53 -4.56 11.10 18.10
N ASN A 54 -3.56 10.27 18.38
CA ASN A 54 -3.23 9.82 19.73
C ASN A 54 -2.78 10.98 20.63
N ALA A 55 -1.90 11.86 20.13
CA ALA A 55 -1.45 13.06 20.82
C ALA A 55 -2.59 14.06 21.05
N TYR A 56 -3.48 14.23 20.06
CA TYR A 56 -4.65 15.11 20.15
C TYR A 56 -5.58 14.73 21.31
N VAL A 57 -5.84 13.43 21.50
CA VAL A 57 -6.63 12.98 22.65
C VAL A 57 -5.84 12.95 23.96
N ALA A 58 -4.51 12.88 23.88
CA ALA A 58 -3.60 12.81 25.03
C ALA A 58 -3.15 14.15 25.63
N GLY A 59 -3.61 15.29 25.11
CA GLY A 59 -3.33 16.61 25.70
C GLY A 59 -2.79 17.66 24.73
N LEU A 60 -2.46 17.30 23.47
CA LEU A 60 -1.95 18.25 22.47
C LEU A 60 -2.95 19.39 22.21
N LYS A 61 -4.26 19.07 22.18
CA LYS A 61 -5.31 20.08 21.95
C LYS A 61 -5.28 21.14 23.06
N GLU A 62 -5.19 20.70 24.31
CA GLU A 62 -5.23 21.54 25.48
C GLU A 62 -3.91 22.33 25.67
N ASP A 63 -2.75 21.70 25.41
CA ASP A 63 -1.42 22.31 25.53
C ASP A 63 -1.18 23.45 24.52
N LEU A 64 -1.58 23.24 23.27
CA LEU A 64 -1.39 24.24 22.19
C LEU A 64 -2.63 25.13 21.97
N GLY A 65 -3.69 24.92 22.75
CA GLY A 65 -4.93 25.70 22.66
C GLY A 65 -5.68 25.53 21.33
N PHE A 66 -5.64 24.33 20.74
CA PHE A 66 -6.25 24.08 19.43
C PHE A 66 -7.77 24.24 19.44
N LYS A 67 -8.30 24.91 18.40
CA LYS A 67 -9.71 25.25 18.24
C LYS A 67 -10.26 24.75 16.90
N GLY A 68 -11.57 24.53 16.86
CA GLY A 68 -12.27 24.22 15.61
C GLY A 68 -11.73 22.98 14.90
N ASN A 69 -11.44 23.14 13.60
CA ASN A 69 -11.05 22.06 12.68
C ASN A 69 -9.52 21.90 12.53
N GLU A 70 -8.73 22.45 13.43
CA GLU A 70 -7.26 22.42 13.34
C GLU A 70 -6.67 21.01 13.25
N LEU A 71 -7.25 20.01 13.93
CA LEU A 71 -6.82 18.61 13.78
C LEU A 71 -6.89 18.13 12.33
N VAL A 72 -8.01 18.38 11.66
CA VAL A 72 -8.25 17.94 10.28
C VAL A 72 -7.38 18.76 9.31
N HIS A 73 -7.13 20.04 9.61
CA HIS A 73 -6.17 20.83 8.85
C HIS A 73 -4.76 20.25 8.94
N LEU A 74 -4.28 19.83 10.12
CA LEU A 74 -2.97 19.19 10.27
C LEU A 74 -2.85 17.86 9.52
N GLN A 75 -3.90 17.02 9.57
CA GLN A 75 -4.00 15.81 8.77
C GLN A 75 -3.94 16.15 7.26
N THR A 76 -4.62 17.21 6.85
CA THR A 76 -4.66 17.66 5.45
C THR A 76 -3.30 18.16 4.98
N PHE A 77 -2.56 18.94 5.78
CA PHE A 77 -1.23 19.40 5.42
C PHE A 77 -0.25 18.25 5.15
N TYR A 78 -0.36 17.18 5.93
CA TYR A 78 0.39 15.96 5.69
C TYR A 78 0.03 15.31 4.34
N ILE A 79 -1.27 15.19 4.01
CA ILE A 79 -1.71 14.62 2.72
C ILE A 79 -1.26 15.51 1.55
N ILE A 80 -1.35 16.84 1.67
CA ILE A 80 -0.87 17.77 0.65
C ILE A 80 0.64 17.58 0.43
N GLY A 81 1.42 17.46 1.50
CA GLY A 81 2.85 17.14 1.43
C GLY A 81 3.11 15.82 0.68
N ALA A 82 2.37 14.77 1.02
CA ALA A 82 2.48 13.47 0.38
C ALA A 82 2.15 13.52 -1.12
N VAL A 83 1.02 14.10 -1.50
CA VAL A 83 0.58 14.19 -2.90
C VAL A 83 1.53 15.06 -3.72
N THR A 84 1.95 16.21 -3.19
CA THR A 84 2.88 17.11 -3.90
C THR A 84 4.28 16.53 -4.02
N GLY A 85 4.73 15.75 -3.01
CA GLY A 85 6.02 15.06 -3.03
C GLY A 85 6.07 13.85 -3.97
N GLN A 86 4.93 13.23 -4.31
CA GLN A 86 4.91 12.02 -5.15
C GLN A 86 5.44 12.28 -6.57
N ILE A 87 5.05 13.40 -7.18
CA ILE A 87 5.42 13.74 -8.57
C ILE A 87 6.94 13.97 -8.70
N PRO A 88 7.58 14.85 -7.90
CA PRO A 88 9.03 15.04 -7.96
C PRO A 88 9.80 13.75 -7.65
N MET A 89 9.39 13.03 -6.61
CA MET A 89 10.12 11.84 -6.15
C MET A 89 10.07 10.71 -7.18
N MET A 90 9.01 10.65 -7.99
CA MET A 90 8.94 9.74 -9.13
C MET A 90 10.04 10.00 -10.16
N PHE A 91 10.34 11.26 -10.47
CA PHE A 91 11.46 11.59 -11.37
C PHE A 91 12.79 11.29 -10.70
N VAL A 92 12.96 11.64 -9.43
CA VAL A 92 14.20 11.41 -8.66
C VAL A 92 14.55 9.92 -8.60
N LEU A 93 13.57 9.03 -8.46
CA LEU A 93 13.75 7.56 -8.51
C LEU A 93 14.50 7.09 -9.76
N THR A 94 14.33 7.77 -10.90
CA THR A 94 14.99 7.37 -12.16
C THR A 94 16.46 7.73 -12.21
N TYR A 95 16.90 8.69 -11.39
CA TYR A 95 18.29 9.17 -11.34
C TYR A 95 19.04 8.66 -10.12
N ILE A 96 18.39 8.59 -8.96
CA ILE A 96 19.02 8.23 -7.69
C ILE A 96 18.68 6.78 -7.33
N PRO A 97 19.69 5.96 -7.00
CA PRO A 97 19.45 4.58 -6.56
C PRO A 97 18.56 4.50 -5.32
N ILE A 98 17.62 3.55 -5.34
CA ILE A 98 16.62 3.33 -4.28
C ILE A 98 17.27 3.14 -2.89
N HIS A 99 18.42 2.46 -2.85
CA HIS A 99 19.14 2.16 -1.61
C HIS A 99 19.80 3.39 -0.96
N TRP A 100 19.91 4.51 -1.67
CA TRP A 100 20.30 5.81 -1.09
C TRP A 100 19.08 6.68 -0.80
N LEU A 101 18.14 6.71 -1.74
CA LEU A 101 16.98 7.59 -1.67
C LEU A 101 16.09 7.27 -0.47
N ILE A 102 15.67 6.01 -0.29
CA ILE A 102 14.73 5.64 0.78
C ILE A 102 15.31 5.89 2.18
N PRO A 103 16.54 5.45 2.51
CA PRO A 103 17.16 5.76 3.79
C PRO A 103 17.26 7.24 4.09
N PHE A 104 17.65 8.06 3.10
CA PHE A 104 17.72 9.51 3.26
C PHE A 104 16.35 10.10 3.58
N LEU A 105 15.31 9.69 2.83
CA LEU A 105 13.95 10.16 3.04
C LEU A 105 13.42 9.73 4.42
N ASP A 106 13.66 8.48 4.85
CA ASP A 106 13.22 7.97 6.14
C ASP A 106 13.94 8.65 7.31
N ILE A 107 15.24 8.96 7.17
CA ILE A 107 15.99 9.72 8.18
C ILE A 107 15.48 11.15 8.26
N ALA A 108 15.33 11.84 7.11
CA ALA A 108 14.79 13.20 7.08
C ALA A 108 13.39 13.26 7.69
N TRP A 109 12.53 12.31 7.32
CA TRP A 109 11.20 12.13 7.89
C TRP A 109 11.24 11.95 9.41
N GLY A 110 12.10 11.06 9.93
CA GLY A 110 12.30 10.87 11.37
C GLY A 110 12.82 12.12 12.10
N VAL A 111 13.67 12.92 11.46
CA VAL A 111 14.14 14.21 12.03
C VAL A 111 12.99 15.22 12.13
N PHE A 112 12.16 15.36 11.09
CA PHE A 112 11.00 16.27 11.16
C PHE A 112 9.92 15.77 12.11
N THR A 113 9.76 14.46 12.28
CA THR A 113 8.94 13.88 13.36
C THR A 113 9.48 14.25 14.73
N LEU A 114 10.82 14.22 14.92
CA LEU A 114 11.42 14.62 16.20
C LEU A 114 11.12 16.08 16.49
N LEU A 115 11.32 16.99 15.53
CA LEU A 115 11.09 18.42 15.73
C LEU A 115 9.68 18.76 16.22
N GLN A 116 8.67 17.93 15.91
CA GLN A 116 7.30 18.10 16.42
C GLN A 116 7.20 18.03 17.95
N TYR A 117 8.13 17.39 18.67
CA TYR A 117 8.09 17.39 20.14
C TYR A 117 8.26 18.79 20.73
N ARG A 118 8.97 19.71 20.05
CA ARG A 118 9.32 21.05 20.57
C ARG A 118 8.30 22.13 20.19
N VAL A 119 7.34 21.78 19.36
CA VAL A 119 6.38 22.71 18.75
C VAL A 119 5.64 23.54 19.79
N THR A 120 5.41 24.80 19.43
CA THR A 120 4.76 25.81 20.30
C THR A 120 3.44 26.34 19.75
N GLY A 121 3.13 26.08 18.47
CA GLY A 121 1.90 26.57 17.86
C GLY A 121 1.47 25.78 16.63
N PHE A 122 0.27 26.10 16.14
CA PHE A 122 -0.36 25.44 15.01
C PHE A 122 0.44 25.54 13.71
N ALA A 123 0.92 26.74 13.36
CA ALA A 123 1.63 26.98 12.10
C ALA A 123 2.94 26.17 12.00
N GLU A 124 3.68 26.08 13.11
CA GLU A 124 4.90 25.29 13.19
C GLU A 124 4.59 23.79 13.05
N LEU A 125 3.54 23.30 13.72
CA LEU A 125 3.12 21.90 13.58
C LEU A 125 2.66 21.58 12.16
N ALA A 126 1.94 22.50 11.52
CA ALA A 126 1.49 22.37 10.14
C ALA A 126 2.67 22.29 9.16
N ALA A 127 3.71 23.10 9.35
CA ALA A 127 4.92 23.07 8.53
C ALA A 127 5.65 21.72 8.67
N TYR A 128 5.85 21.23 9.91
CA TYR A 128 6.45 19.92 10.11
C TYR A 128 5.60 18.80 9.51
N ARG A 129 4.27 18.86 9.64
CA ARG A 129 3.35 17.89 9.04
C ARG A 129 3.44 17.83 7.52
N PHE A 130 3.54 18.99 6.87
CA PHE A 130 3.77 19.06 5.42
C PHE A 130 5.10 18.42 5.03
N LEU A 131 6.19 18.74 5.72
CA LEU A 131 7.53 18.18 5.42
C LEU A 131 7.55 16.67 5.64
N VAL A 132 6.96 16.19 6.74
CA VAL A 132 6.80 14.75 7.02
C VAL A 132 6.08 14.05 5.87
N GLY A 133 4.96 14.61 5.39
CA GLY A 133 4.25 14.08 4.23
C GLY A 133 5.10 14.08 2.96
N TRP A 134 5.84 15.16 2.72
CA TRP A 134 6.72 15.30 1.55
C TRP A 134 7.81 14.22 1.50
N PHE A 135 8.48 13.95 2.62
CA PHE A 135 9.52 12.92 2.68
C PHE A 135 8.94 11.50 2.62
N GLU A 136 7.70 11.29 3.05
CA GLU A 136 7.04 9.98 2.95
C GLU A 136 6.54 9.66 1.53
N ALA A 137 6.27 10.68 0.72
CA ALA A 137 5.61 10.57 -0.58
C ALA A 137 6.19 9.48 -1.51
N ALA A 138 7.51 9.31 -1.53
CA ALA A 138 8.18 8.35 -2.39
C ALA A 138 7.99 6.89 -1.93
N PHE A 139 7.78 6.66 -0.64
CA PHE A 139 7.91 5.33 -0.05
C PHE A 139 6.97 4.30 -0.69
N PHE A 140 5.67 4.62 -0.75
CA PHE A 140 4.67 3.71 -1.29
C PHE A 140 4.95 3.30 -2.74
N PRO A 141 5.13 4.23 -3.71
CA PRO A 141 5.43 3.87 -5.08
C PRO A 141 6.80 3.20 -5.24
N VAL A 142 7.82 3.62 -4.47
CA VAL A 142 9.16 2.99 -4.52
C VAL A 142 9.10 1.54 -4.05
N MET A 143 8.39 1.24 -2.96
CA MET A 143 8.28 -0.14 -2.46
C MET A 143 7.54 -1.04 -3.44
N HIS A 144 6.47 -0.56 -4.06
CA HIS A 144 5.76 -1.30 -5.09
C HIS A 144 6.64 -1.52 -6.34
N TYR A 145 7.44 -0.52 -6.71
CA TYR A 145 8.40 -0.64 -7.80
C TYR A 145 9.53 -1.63 -7.46
N LEU A 146 10.03 -1.62 -6.21
CA LEU A 146 11.02 -2.57 -5.72
C LEU A 146 10.48 -4.00 -5.76
N PHE A 147 9.25 -4.23 -5.30
CA PHE A 147 8.59 -5.54 -5.42
C PHE A 147 8.44 -5.96 -6.89
N GLY A 148 7.99 -5.05 -7.76
CA GLY A 148 7.85 -5.31 -9.20
C GLY A 148 9.17 -5.58 -9.92
N SER A 149 10.30 -5.13 -9.38
CA SER A 149 11.62 -5.29 -9.99
C SER A 149 12.28 -6.64 -9.67
N TRP A 150 11.90 -7.30 -8.58
CA TRP A 150 12.55 -8.54 -8.10
C TRP A 150 11.65 -9.76 -8.13
N TYR A 151 10.33 -9.58 -8.08
CA TYR A 151 9.35 -10.66 -7.96
C TYR A 151 8.44 -10.77 -9.17
N ARG A 152 7.95 -11.97 -9.42
CA ARG A 152 6.90 -12.22 -10.42
C ARG A 152 5.53 -11.79 -9.90
N GLY A 153 4.56 -11.59 -10.79
CA GLY A 153 3.22 -11.10 -10.41
C GLY A 153 2.50 -11.97 -9.35
N ASP A 154 2.66 -13.28 -9.41
CA ASP A 154 2.11 -14.27 -8.46
C ASP A 154 2.77 -14.22 -7.08
N GLU A 155 4.03 -13.78 -7.03
CA GLU A 155 4.82 -13.63 -5.81
C GLU A 155 4.54 -12.33 -5.07
N ILE A 156 4.25 -11.26 -5.83
CA ILE A 156 3.99 -9.92 -5.29
C ILE A 156 2.73 -9.90 -4.44
N ALA A 157 1.65 -10.57 -4.86
CA ALA A 157 0.37 -10.53 -4.15
C ALA A 157 0.49 -11.00 -2.68
N ARG A 158 1.23 -12.09 -2.44
CA ARG A 158 1.38 -12.69 -1.11
C ARG A 158 2.26 -11.84 -0.19
N ARG A 159 3.36 -11.32 -0.74
CA ARG A 159 4.29 -10.43 -0.03
C ARG A 159 3.64 -9.07 0.25
N GLY A 160 2.82 -8.59 -0.68
CA GLY A 160 1.98 -7.42 -0.52
C GLY A 160 1.00 -7.57 0.64
N GLY A 161 0.36 -8.73 0.78
CA GLY A 161 -0.51 -9.02 1.94
C GLY A 161 0.22 -8.87 3.29
N ILE A 162 1.44 -9.42 3.40
CA ILE A 162 2.28 -9.30 4.60
C ILE A 162 2.69 -7.84 4.84
N PHE A 163 3.04 -7.10 3.78
CA PHE A 163 3.36 -5.67 3.86
C PHE A 163 2.22 -4.87 4.50
N TYR A 164 0.96 -5.11 4.09
CA TYR A 164 -0.20 -4.42 4.66
C TYR A 164 -0.49 -4.73 6.12
N VAL A 165 -0.01 -5.86 6.67
CA VAL A 165 -0.10 -6.13 8.11
C VAL A 165 0.66 -5.06 8.92
N GLY A 166 1.75 -4.51 8.36
CA GLY A 166 2.52 -3.43 8.97
C GLY A 166 1.69 -2.20 9.30
N LEU A 167 0.68 -1.86 8.49
CA LEU A 167 -0.23 -0.73 8.73
C LEU A 167 -0.99 -0.91 10.04
N SER A 168 -1.73 -2.01 10.15
CA SER A 168 -2.58 -2.26 11.31
C SER A 168 -1.75 -2.46 12.58
N LEU A 169 -0.60 -3.14 12.46
CA LEU A 169 0.35 -3.31 13.56
C LEU A 169 0.96 -1.97 14.01
N GLY A 170 1.23 -1.07 13.07
CA GLY A 170 1.80 0.26 13.35
C GLY A 170 0.83 1.12 14.12
N THR A 171 -0.41 1.24 13.64
CA THR A 171 -1.45 2.01 14.35
C THR A 171 -1.78 1.44 15.73
N LEU A 172 -1.84 0.10 15.85
CA LEU A 172 -2.01 -0.56 17.16
C LEU A 172 -0.88 -0.19 18.11
N THR A 173 0.36 -0.30 17.64
CA THR A 173 1.55 -0.05 18.45
C THR A 173 1.61 1.42 18.88
N ALA A 174 1.27 2.37 18.00
CA ALA A 174 1.20 3.78 18.35
C ALA A 174 0.18 4.07 19.46
N GLY A 175 -1.01 3.47 19.43
CA GLY A 175 -1.97 3.66 20.53
C GLY A 175 -1.44 3.14 21.86
N LEU A 176 -0.74 1.99 21.86
CA LEU A 176 -0.13 1.42 23.06
C LEU A 176 1.06 2.25 23.57
N ILE A 177 1.93 2.73 22.68
CA ILE A 177 3.04 3.61 23.05
C ILE A 177 2.49 4.91 23.65
N GLN A 178 1.41 5.50 23.09
CA GLN A 178 0.81 6.73 23.63
C GLN A 178 0.23 6.48 25.00
N ALA A 179 -0.50 5.37 25.17
CA ALA A 179 -1.07 4.99 26.47
C ALA A 179 0.03 4.83 27.53
N GLY A 180 1.15 4.20 27.16
CA GLY A 180 2.32 4.04 28.02
C GLY A 180 2.98 5.37 28.36
N ALA A 181 3.23 6.21 27.36
CA ALA A 181 3.85 7.52 27.53
C ALA A 181 2.99 8.45 28.40
N SER A 182 1.69 8.54 28.12
CA SER A 182 0.75 9.33 28.94
C SER A 182 0.57 8.81 30.36
N LYS A 183 0.83 7.52 30.63
CA LYS A 183 0.70 6.95 31.98
C LYS A 183 1.97 7.08 32.83
N ARG A 184 3.15 7.00 32.20
CA ARG A 184 4.43 6.83 32.92
C ARG A 184 5.44 7.95 32.66
N LEU A 185 5.32 8.67 31.55
CA LEU A 185 6.28 9.69 31.12
C LEU A 185 5.70 11.11 31.22
N ASP A 186 4.44 11.24 31.61
CA ASP A 186 3.82 12.55 31.82
C ASP A 186 4.50 13.29 32.98
N GLY A 187 5.03 14.49 32.71
CA GLY A 187 5.80 15.29 33.68
C GLY A 187 7.28 14.91 33.81
N VAL A 188 7.74 13.85 33.15
CA VAL A 188 9.16 13.47 33.16
C VAL A 188 9.94 14.46 32.28
N HIS A 189 11.00 15.06 32.83
CA HIS A 189 11.77 16.15 32.21
C HIS A 189 10.89 17.37 31.82
N GLU A 190 9.82 17.64 32.57
CA GLU A 190 8.88 18.75 32.29
C GLU A 190 8.17 18.63 30.92
N LEU A 191 8.21 17.45 30.31
CA LEU A 191 7.54 17.17 29.04
C LEU A 191 6.20 16.50 29.30
N VAL A 192 5.18 16.96 28.57
CA VAL A 192 3.84 16.35 28.54
C VAL A 192 3.92 15.01 27.81
N GLY A 193 3.12 14.02 28.24
CA GLY A 193 3.17 12.66 27.72
C GLY A 193 3.00 12.52 26.20
N TRP A 194 2.35 13.47 25.52
CA TRP A 194 2.24 13.47 24.05
C TRP A 194 3.56 13.86 23.33
N ARG A 195 4.42 14.69 23.95
CA ARG A 195 5.72 15.07 23.37
C ARG A 195 6.69 13.90 23.35
N TRP A 196 6.65 13.05 24.40
CA TRP A 196 7.43 11.82 24.47
C TRP A 196 7.15 10.85 23.34
N MET A 197 5.91 10.81 22.84
CA MET A 197 5.56 9.96 21.70
C MET A 197 6.39 10.31 20.46
N TYR A 198 6.49 11.59 20.11
CA TYR A 198 7.28 12.04 18.95
C TYR A 198 8.76 11.69 19.08
N ILE A 199 9.31 11.77 20.30
CA ILE A 199 10.71 11.37 20.59
C ILE A 199 10.90 9.86 20.40
N ILE A 200 10.04 9.03 21.02
CA ILE A 200 10.12 7.56 20.93
C ILE A 200 9.97 7.11 19.48
N CYS A 201 9.04 7.70 18.73
CA CYS A 201 8.81 7.33 17.33
C CYS A 201 10.02 7.67 16.46
N SER A 202 10.64 8.83 16.65
CA SER A 202 11.84 9.23 15.92
C SER A 202 13.04 8.33 16.25
N LEU A 203 13.17 7.94 17.52
CA LEU A 203 14.21 7.02 17.98
C LEU A 203 14.08 5.62 17.36
N ILE A 204 12.86 5.18 17.03
CA ILE A 204 12.62 3.92 16.31
C ILE A 204 12.84 4.13 14.80
N THR A 205 12.41 5.28 14.26
CA THR A 205 12.43 5.58 12.82
C THR A 205 13.84 5.73 12.26
N ILE A 206 14.69 6.54 12.89
CA ILE A 206 16.01 6.88 12.36
C ILE A 206 16.90 5.64 12.20
N PRO A 207 17.00 4.72 13.19
CA PRO A 207 17.75 3.47 13.03
C PRO A 207 17.22 2.57 11.92
N ILE A 208 15.90 2.52 11.71
CA ILE A 208 15.30 1.73 10.62
C ILE A 208 15.62 2.36 9.26
N GLY A 209 15.61 3.69 9.15
CA GLY A 209 16.10 4.40 7.97
C GLY A 209 17.56 4.07 7.67
N ILE A 210 18.44 4.13 8.68
CA ILE A 210 19.86 3.75 8.55
C ILE A 210 20.01 2.28 8.14
N LEU A 211 19.23 1.37 8.73
CA LEU A 211 19.22 -0.04 8.36
C LEU A 211 18.84 -0.25 6.89
N GLY A 212 17.94 0.57 6.37
CA GLY A 212 17.55 0.55 4.96
C GLY A 212 18.76 0.67 4.00
N TYR A 213 19.76 1.46 4.36
CA TYR A 213 20.97 1.61 3.54
C TYR A 213 21.75 0.28 3.39
N PHE A 214 21.77 -0.52 4.46
CA PHE A 214 22.49 -1.79 4.49
C PHE A 214 21.67 -2.99 4.01
N VAL A 215 20.34 -2.89 3.98
CA VAL A 215 19.46 -4.02 3.67
C VAL A 215 18.82 -3.92 2.28
N ILE A 216 18.52 -2.71 1.79
CA ILE A 216 17.82 -2.53 0.52
C ILE A 216 18.71 -3.00 -0.64
N PRO A 217 18.27 -3.99 -1.43
CA PRO A 217 19.04 -4.54 -2.54
C PRO A 217 19.19 -3.61 -3.76
N GLY A 218 18.45 -2.50 -3.81
CA GLY A 218 18.36 -1.64 -4.99
C GLY A 218 17.49 -2.27 -6.08
N THR A 219 17.66 -1.83 -7.34
CA THR A 219 17.03 -2.48 -8.50
C THR A 219 18.03 -3.37 -9.24
N PRO A 220 17.59 -4.30 -10.10
CA PRO A 220 18.52 -5.04 -10.96
C PRO A 220 19.41 -4.14 -11.84
N GLU A 221 18.91 -2.95 -12.20
CA GLU A 221 19.63 -1.95 -12.99
C GLU A 221 20.62 -1.12 -12.15
N GLN A 222 20.28 -0.84 -10.89
CA GLN A 222 21.12 -0.12 -9.92
C GLN A 222 21.23 -0.91 -8.61
N PRO A 223 21.94 -2.05 -8.61
CA PRO A 223 21.96 -2.97 -7.49
C PRO A 223 22.87 -2.46 -6.37
N ASN A 224 22.45 -2.70 -5.14
CA ASN A 224 23.30 -2.53 -3.97
C ASN A 224 24.29 -3.69 -3.88
N ARG A 225 25.53 -3.44 -4.31
CA ARG A 225 26.61 -4.42 -4.33
C ARG A 225 27.06 -4.87 -2.93
N LEU A 226 26.67 -4.17 -1.87
CA LEU A 226 26.93 -4.59 -0.49
C LEU A 226 26.11 -5.84 -0.13
N VAL A 227 24.93 -6.00 -0.72
CA VAL A 227 23.93 -7.00 -0.31
C VAL A 227 23.81 -8.13 -1.34
N LEU A 228 23.92 -7.80 -2.62
CA LEU A 228 23.75 -8.73 -3.73
C LEU A 228 25.04 -8.92 -4.54
N LYS A 229 25.40 -10.19 -4.74
CA LYS A 229 26.45 -10.61 -5.68
C LYS A 229 25.96 -10.51 -7.13
N ARG A 230 26.90 -10.37 -8.06
CA ARG A 230 26.62 -10.25 -9.50
C ARG A 230 25.88 -11.46 -10.08
N GLU A 231 26.28 -12.66 -9.70
CA GLU A 231 25.65 -13.93 -10.10
C GLU A 231 24.14 -13.96 -9.76
N ASN A 232 23.78 -13.51 -8.56
CA ASN A 232 22.38 -13.46 -8.11
C ASN A 232 21.54 -12.47 -8.93
N ILE A 233 22.15 -11.37 -9.38
CA ILE A 233 21.49 -10.34 -10.19
C ILE A 233 21.22 -10.89 -11.59
N GLU A 234 22.22 -11.53 -12.19
CA GLU A 234 22.10 -12.15 -13.52
C GLU A 234 21.02 -13.25 -13.52
N LEU A 235 21.02 -14.13 -12.50
CA LEU A 235 19.98 -15.14 -12.31
C LEU A 235 18.58 -14.53 -12.13
N SER A 236 18.46 -13.41 -11.39
CA SER A 236 17.19 -12.70 -11.22
C SER A 236 16.65 -12.15 -12.53
N VAL A 237 17.53 -11.51 -13.32
CA VAL A 237 17.16 -10.91 -14.62
C VAL A 237 16.75 -11.99 -15.61
N GLU A 238 17.47 -13.11 -15.67
CA GLU A 238 17.13 -14.23 -16.54
C GLU A 238 15.77 -14.87 -16.17
N ARG A 239 15.52 -15.05 -14.87
CA ARG A 239 14.24 -15.55 -14.36
C ARG A 239 13.07 -14.63 -14.70
N LEU A 240 13.24 -13.31 -14.55
CA LEU A 240 12.20 -12.34 -14.90
C LEU A 240 11.98 -12.27 -16.41
N LYS A 241 13.04 -12.35 -17.22
CA LYS A 241 12.94 -12.45 -18.69
C LYS A 241 12.18 -13.70 -19.13
N ARG A 242 12.47 -14.87 -18.53
CA ARG A 242 11.73 -16.12 -18.78
C ARG A 242 10.23 -16.00 -18.47
N ALA A 243 9.87 -15.18 -17.48
CA ALA A 243 8.48 -14.89 -17.12
C ALA A 243 7.83 -13.79 -17.99
N GLY A 244 8.49 -13.31 -19.05
CA GLY A 244 7.98 -12.25 -19.92
C GLY A 244 8.00 -10.85 -19.30
N HIS A 245 8.69 -10.65 -18.17
CA HIS A 245 8.88 -9.32 -17.59
C HIS A 245 9.98 -8.56 -18.31
N SER A 246 9.60 -7.65 -19.22
CA SER A 246 10.53 -6.68 -19.79
C SER A 246 10.74 -5.52 -18.83
N SER A 247 11.88 -5.49 -18.10
CA SER A 247 12.34 -4.33 -17.33
C SER A 247 12.74 -3.14 -18.21
N HIS A 248 12.78 -3.32 -19.54
CA HIS A 248 13.31 -2.32 -20.46
C HIS A 248 12.19 -1.58 -21.18
N GLY A 249 12.04 -0.30 -20.83
CA GLY A 249 11.23 0.64 -21.57
C GLY A 249 11.46 2.05 -21.06
N LYS A 250 12.31 2.82 -21.75
CA LYS A 250 12.36 4.28 -21.52
C LYS A 250 10.95 4.81 -21.73
N PHE A 251 10.41 5.47 -20.71
CA PHE A 251 9.08 6.06 -20.75
C PHE A 251 8.98 7.03 -21.94
N LYS A 252 8.08 6.72 -22.89
CA LYS A 252 7.79 7.61 -24.02
C LYS A 252 6.53 8.42 -23.69
N LEU A 253 6.65 9.74 -23.69
CA LEU A 253 5.54 10.69 -23.51
C LEU A 253 4.37 10.44 -24.50
N SER A 254 4.63 9.84 -25.66
CA SER A 254 3.61 9.42 -26.62
C SER A 254 2.60 8.41 -26.06
N ASN A 255 3.04 7.51 -25.17
CA ASN A 255 2.18 6.48 -24.60
C ASN A 255 1.25 7.06 -23.53
N LEU A 256 1.61 8.21 -22.95
CA LEU A 256 0.77 8.92 -21.98
C LEU A 256 -0.59 9.30 -22.55
N LYS A 257 -0.60 9.81 -23.79
CA LYS A 257 -1.84 10.17 -24.48
C LYS A 257 -2.73 8.94 -24.65
N LYS A 258 -2.15 7.80 -25.06
CA LYS A 258 -2.90 6.55 -25.24
C LYS A 258 -3.52 6.04 -23.92
N VAL A 259 -2.79 6.14 -22.82
CA VAL A 259 -3.29 5.76 -21.48
C VAL A 259 -4.38 6.74 -21.02
N PHE A 260 -4.18 8.04 -21.17
CA PHE A 260 -5.10 9.08 -20.68
C PHE A 260 -6.45 9.08 -21.41
N PHE A 261 -6.46 8.72 -22.70
CA PHE A 261 -7.69 8.57 -23.50
C PHE A 261 -8.30 7.17 -23.42
N SER A 262 -7.70 6.25 -22.66
CA SER A 262 -8.24 4.91 -22.43
C SER A 262 -9.40 4.97 -21.45
N TRP A 263 -10.58 4.47 -21.83
CA TRP A 263 -11.74 4.46 -20.93
C TRP A 263 -11.48 3.59 -19.68
N GLN A 264 -10.68 2.53 -19.85
CA GLN A 264 -10.29 1.61 -18.77
C GLN A 264 -9.49 2.34 -17.68
N PHE A 265 -8.68 3.32 -18.06
CA PHE A 265 -7.89 4.13 -17.12
C PHE A 265 -8.80 4.95 -16.20
N TRP A 266 -9.78 5.66 -16.77
CA TRP A 266 -10.77 6.42 -15.99
C TRP A 266 -11.65 5.54 -15.11
N GLY A 267 -12.05 4.36 -15.60
CA GLY A 267 -12.80 3.39 -14.81
C GLY A 267 -12.04 2.92 -13.56
N ILE A 268 -10.74 2.63 -13.70
CA ILE A 268 -9.88 2.22 -12.57
C ILE A 268 -9.68 3.39 -11.59
N ILE A 269 -9.48 4.61 -12.08
CA ILE A 269 -9.36 5.81 -11.23
C ILE A 269 -10.61 6.01 -10.38
N VAL A 270 -11.80 5.91 -10.96
CA VAL A 270 -13.05 6.11 -10.21
C VAL A 270 -13.17 5.08 -9.08
N ILE A 271 -12.81 3.82 -9.34
CA ILE A 271 -12.84 2.76 -8.32
C ILE A 271 -11.80 3.04 -7.23
N ASP A 272 -10.58 3.46 -7.60
CA ASP A 272 -9.52 3.77 -6.64
C ASP A 272 -9.86 5.02 -5.79
N ILE A 273 -10.48 6.04 -6.37
CA ILE A 273 -11.01 7.20 -5.61
C ILE A 273 -12.07 6.74 -4.61
N LEU A 274 -13.05 5.92 -5.04
CA LEU A 274 -14.08 5.39 -4.15
C LEU A 274 -13.48 4.57 -3.02
N PHE A 275 -12.44 3.79 -3.32
CA PHE A 275 -11.70 2.99 -2.36
C PHE A 275 -11.01 3.86 -1.29
N TRP A 276 -10.22 4.86 -1.69
CA TRP A 276 -9.57 5.77 -0.75
C TRP A 276 -10.57 6.52 0.15
N ASN A 277 -11.69 6.97 -0.42
CA ASN A 277 -12.72 7.69 0.33
C ASN A 277 -13.57 6.77 1.22
N ALA A 278 -13.73 5.50 0.87
CA ALA A 278 -14.39 4.49 1.71
C ALA A 278 -13.57 4.12 2.96
N GLY A 279 -12.26 4.38 2.97
CA GLY A 279 -11.36 4.14 4.10
C GLY A 279 -11.08 5.37 4.98
N ILE A 280 -11.59 6.55 4.63
CA ILE A 280 -11.17 7.84 5.22
C ILE A 280 -11.50 7.98 6.72
N HIS A 281 -12.52 7.26 7.19
CA HIS A 281 -12.91 7.24 8.60
C HIS A 281 -11.84 6.59 9.49
N THR A 282 -10.97 5.73 8.93
CA THR A 282 -9.84 5.10 9.65
C THR A 282 -8.79 6.12 10.09
N SER A 283 -8.46 7.10 9.24
CA SER A 283 -7.42 8.10 9.48
C SER A 283 -7.94 9.36 10.17
N SER A 284 -9.25 9.60 10.16
CA SER A 284 -9.90 10.76 10.78
C SER A 284 -9.70 10.89 12.30
N GLY A 285 -9.37 9.80 13.00
CA GLY A 285 -9.34 9.78 14.47
C GLY A 285 -10.72 9.72 15.13
N SER A 286 -11.78 9.50 14.36
CA SER A 286 -13.18 9.49 14.82
C SER A 286 -13.43 8.55 16.01
N PHE A 287 -12.80 7.36 16.03
CA PHE A 287 -12.93 6.41 17.14
C PHE A 287 -12.35 6.96 18.45
N LEU A 288 -11.13 7.51 18.42
CA LEU A 288 -10.48 8.08 19.60
C LEU A 288 -11.25 9.29 20.13
N LEU A 289 -11.75 10.14 19.24
CA LEU A 289 -12.58 11.30 19.61
C LEU A 289 -13.92 10.88 20.21
N TRP A 290 -14.53 9.81 19.71
CA TRP A 290 -15.73 9.23 20.32
C TRP A 290 -15.45 8.69 21.73
N ILE A 291 -14.38 7.90 21.93
CA ILE A 291 -14.04 7.39 23.26
C ILE A 291 -13.74 8.55 24.23
N LYS A 292 -13.02 9.59 23.79
CA LYS A 292 -12.77 10.81 24.58
C LYS A 292 -14.07 11.54 24.95
N SER A 293 -15.06 11.56 24.04
CA SER A 293 -16.37 12.21 24.28
C SER A 293 -17.20 11.55 25.37
N LEU A 294 -16.93 10.28 25.72
CA LEU A 294 -17.61 9.59 26.81
C LEU A 294 -17.27 10.16 28.20
N GLY A 295 -16.18 10.93 28.34
CA GLY A 295 -15.82 11.65 29.56
C GLY A 295 -15.44 10.78 30.78
N ARG A 296 -15.43 9.45 30.63
CA ARG A 296 -15.22 8.50 31.75
C ARG A 296 -13.86 7.80 31.75
N TYR A 297 -12.98 8.12 30.80
CA TYR A 297 -11.68 7.46 30.63
C TYR A 297 -10.53 8.48 30.67
N SER A 298 -9.41 8.10 31.27
CA SER A 298 -8.17 8.89 31.20
C SER A 298 -7.58 8.88 29.80
N ALA A 299 -6.76 9.88 29.46
CA ALA A 299 -6.05 9.96 28.18
C ALA A 299 -5.30 8.66 27.81
N ALA A 300 -4.65 8.03 28.79
CA ALA A 300 -3.98 6.75 28.59
C ALA A 300 -4.97 5.64 28.24
N LYS A 301 -6.11 5.55 28.95
CA LYS A 301 -7.12 4.52 28.68
C LYS A 301 -7.85 4.74 27.36
N VAL A 302 -8.08 5.98 26.96
CA VAL A 302 -8.65 6.33 25.64
C VAL A 302 -7.77 5.78 24.52
N ASN A 303 -6.46 6.03 24.59
CA ASN A 303 -5.52 5.51 23.59
C ASN A 303 -5.44 3.98 23.62
N GLU A 304 -5.43 3.37 24.80
CA GLU A 304 -5.43 1.90 24.96
C GLU A 304 -6.68 1.27 24.31
N LEU A 305 -7.87 1.80 24.58
CA LEU A 305 -9.12 1.30 23.97
C LEU A 305 -9.19 1.57 22.46
N GLY A 306 -8.57 2.66 21.99
CA GLY A 306 -8.42 2.97 20.58
C GLY A 306 -7.69 1.88 19.77
N THR A 307 -6.88 1.04 20.43
CA THR A 307 -6.13 -0.04 19.78
C THR A 307 -6.95 -1.27 19.40
N ILE A 308 -8.19 -1.38 19.92
CA ILE A 308 -9.08 -2.50 19.62
C ILE A 308 -9.39 -2.59 18.12
N ALA A 309 -9.69 -1.45 17.50
CA ALA A 309 -10.02 -1.40 16.07
C ALA A 309 -8.86 -1.85 15.15
N PRO A 310 -7.62 -1.33 15.28
CA PRO A 310 -6.49 -1.82 14.48
C PRO A 310 -6.10 -3.26 14.83
N ALA A 311 -6.28 -3.74 16.08
CA ALA A 311 -6.05 -5.14 16.44
C ALA A 311 -6.92 -6.09 15.62
N LEU A 312 -8.23 -5.80 15.55
CA LEU A 312 -9.18 -6.56 14.74
C LEU A 312 -8.90 -6.38 13.24
N GLY A 313 -8.36 -5.21 12.84
CA GLY A 313 -7.89 -4.94 11.48
C GLY A 313 -6.87 -5.95 10.96
N ILE A 314 -5.94 -6.41 11.81
CA ILE A 314 -4.98 -7.47 11.46
C ILE A 314 -5.72 -8.76 11.10
N PHE A 315 -6.68 -9.16 11.93
CA PHE A 315 -7.50 -10.36 11.69
C PHE A 315 -8.31 -10.23 10.39
N TYR A 316 -9.00 -9.10 10.18
CA TYR A 316 -9.78 -8.88 8.96
C TYR A 316 -8.91 -8.89 7.70
N THR A 317 -7.74 -8.26 7.75
CA THR A 317 -6.80 -8.21 6.62
C THR A 317 -6.34 -9.60 6.24
N LEU A 318 -5.90 -10.41 7.21
CA LEU A 318 -5.48 -11.78 6.96
C LEU A 318 -6.65 -12.63 6.45
N PHE A 319 -7.80 -12.57 7.11
CA PHE A 319 -8.98 -13.34 6.74
C PHE A 319 -9.44 -13.05 5.30
N ILE A 320 -9.54 -11.78 4.91
CA ILE A 320 -9.98 -11.37 3.57
C ILE A 320 -8.93 -11.72 2.51
N CYS A 321 -7.63 -11.53 2.79
CA CYS A 321 -6.57 -11.95 1.88
C CYS A 321 -6.61 -13.46 1.62
N PHE A 322 -6.68 -14.28 2.68
CA PHE A 322 -6.79 -15.74 2.51
C PHE A 322 -8.09 -16.16 1.82
N ALA A 323 -9.22 -15.52 2.14
CA ALA A 323 -10.49 -15.80 1.48
C ALA A 323 -10.47 -15.44 -0.02
N SER A 324 -9.81 -14.33 -0.37
CA SER A 324 -9.58 -13.91 -1.77
C SER A 324 -8.79 -14.96 -2.53
N ASP A 325 -7.66 -15.37 -1.98
CA ASP A 325 -6.70 -16.23 -2.66
C ASP A 325 -7.17 -17.69 -2.75
N LEU A 326 -7.89 -18.19 -1.74
CA LEU A 326 -8.21 -19.62 -1.63
C LEU A 326 -9.62 -20.00 -2.09
N VAL A 327 -10.61 -19.10 -1.95
CA VAL A 327 -12.03 -19.49 -2.04
C VAL A 327 -12.83 -18.65 -3.04
N MET A 328 -12.80 -17.33 -2.91
CA MET A 328 -13.84 -16.47 -3.51
C MET A 328 -13.37 -15.67 -4.72
N GLY A 329 -12.06 -15.45 -4.87
CA GLY A 329 -11.48 -14.54 -5.86
C GLY A 329 -11.60 -13.07 -5.43
N PRO A 330 -10.87 -12.15 -6.11
CA PRO A 330 -10.67 -10.79 -5.65
C PRO A 330 -11.98 -10.01 -5.51
N ALA A 331 -12.82 -9.95 -6.55
CA ALA A 331 -14.05 -9.16 -6.52
C ALA A 331 -15.04 -9.53 -5.38
N TRP A 332 -15.13 -10.81 -5.03
CA TRP A 332 -15.99 -11.25 -3.94
C TRP A 332 -15.39 -10.98 -2.56
N ALA A 333 -14.06 -11.09 -2.42
CA ALA A 333 -13.37 -10.68 -1.19
C ALA A 333 -13.52 -9.18 -0.92
N ILE A 334 -13.42 -8.35 -1.98
CA ILE A 334 -13.69 -6.90 -1.93
C ILE A 334 -15.11 -6.64 -1.41
N THR A 335 -16.09 -7.38 -1.93
CA THR A 335 -17.51 -7.23 -1.57
C THR A 335 -17.77 -7.63 -0.12
N LEU A 336 -17.19 -8.75 0.33
CA LEU A 336 -17.32 -9.21 1.72
C LEU A 336 -16.75 -8.19 2.71
N SER A 337 -15.55 -7.68 2.44
CA SER A 337 -14.89 -6.67 3.28
C SER A 337 -15.67 -5.36 3.31
N SER A 338 -16.13 -4.90 2.14
CA SER A 338 -16.91 -3.68 2.00
C SER A 338 -18.29 -3.79 2.67
N ALA A 339 -18.94 -4.95 2.58
CA ALA A 339 -20.21 -5.20 3.27
C ALA A 339 -20.05 -5.18 4.79
N TRP A 340 -18.97 -5.77 5.31
CA TRP A 340 -18.65 -5.73 6.73
C TRP A 340 -18.38 -4.30 7.22
N ASN A 341 -17.62 -3.50 6.45
CA ASN A 341 -17.40 -2.09 6.74
C ASN A 341 -18.70 -1.27 6.65
N ALA A 342 -19.55 -1.53 5.65
CA ALA A 342 -20.83 -0.84 5.45
C ALA A 342 -21.80 -1.07 6.61
N LEU A 343 -21.81 -2.26 7.23
CA LEU A 343 -22.63 -2.54 8.41
C LEU A 343 -22.26 -1.62 9.58
N GLY A 344 -20.96 -1.46 9.88
CA GLY A 344 -20.51 -0.53 10.92
C GLY A 344 -20.83 0.92 10.57
N LEU A 345 -20.57 1.34 9.33
CA LEU A 345 -20.88 2.69 8.88
C LEU A 345 -22.39 3.01 8.93
N LEU A 346 -23.26 2.05 8.64
CA LEU A 346 -24.71 2.21 8.76
C LEU A 346 -25.11 2.49 10.22
N ILE A 347 -24.57 1.73 11.17
CA ILE A 347 -24.81 1.92 12.60
C ILE A 347 -24.32 3.31 13.05
N LEU A 348 -23.13 3.73 12.61
CA LEU A 348 -22.57 5.05 12.92
C LEU A 348 -23.34 6.20 12.29
N THR A 349 -23.95 5.98 11.12
CA THR A 349 -24.80 6.96 10.43
C THR A 349 -26.12 7.17 11.17
N ILE A 350 -26.75 6.10 11.68
CA ILE A 350 -27.96 6.20 12.51
C ILE A 350 -27.65 6.92 13.83
N TRP A 351 -26.48 6.60 14.43
CA TRP A 351 -25.93 7.16 15.68
C TRP A 351 -26.74 6.88 16.95
N ASP A 352 -28.06 6.98 16.90
CA ASP A 352 -28.96 6.74 18.02
C ASP A 352 -29.21 5.24 18.23
N VAL A 353 -28.17 4.59 18.74
CA VAL A 353 -28.10 3.14 19.01
C VAL A 353 -27.45 2.88 20.37
N PRO A 354 -27.67 1.70 20.99
CA PRO A 354 -26.99 1.33 22.22
C PRO A 354 -25.46 1.46 22.12
N GLU A 355 -24.80 1.79 23.23
CA GLU A 355 -23.34 2.00 23.22
C GLU A 355 -22.57 0.77 22.71
N ALA A 356 -23.04 -0.44 23.04
CA ALA A 356 -22.47 -1.69 22.55
C ALA A 356 -22.46 -1.77 21.01
N ALA A 357 -23.51 -1.25 20.34
CA ALA A 357 -23.56 -1.20 18.89
C ALA A 357 -22.54 -0.21 18.32
N LYS A 358 -22.26 0.91 19.00
CA LYS A 358 -21.20 1.84 18.62
C LYS A 358 -19.81 1.20 18.74
N TRP A 359 -19.55 0.49 19.85
CA TRP A 359 -18.31 -0.28 20.02
C TRP A 359 -18.12 -1.27 18.87
N PHE A 360 -19.14 -2.07 18.56
CA PHE A 360 -19.10 -2.99 17.43
C PHE A 360 -18.83 -2.26 16.11
N ALA A 361 -19.53 -1.16 15.84
CA ALA A 361 -19.39 -0.42 14.60
C ALA A 361 -18.00 0.23 14.42
N PHE A 362 -17.41 0.77 15.49
CA PHE A 362 -16.03 1.25 15.45
C PHE A 362 -15.02 0.11 15.31
N SER A 363 -15.32 -1.07 15.84
CA SER A 363 -14.50 -2.27 15.67
C SER A 363 -14.47 -2.82 14.26
N THR A 364 -15.39 -2.44 13.35
CA THR A 364 -15.36 -2.89 11.95
C THR A 364 -14.60 -1.94 11.02
N ILE A 365 -14.13 -0.78 11.50
CA ILE A 365 -13.56 0.29 10.67
C ILE A 365 -12.38 -0.17 9.80
N TYR A 366 -11.50 -1.02 10.33
CA TYR A 366 -10.32 -1.50 9.61
C TYR A 366 -10.62 -2.56 8.54
N ALA A 367 -11.88 -3.01 8.39
CA ALA A 367 -12.26 -3.86 7.27
C ALA A 367 -12.17 -3.12 5.91
N SER A 368 -12.22 -1.79 5.90
CA SER A 368 -11.93 -1.01 4.69
C SER A 368 -10.46 -1.12 4.25
N VAL A 369 -9.53 -1.39 5.17
CA VAL A 369 -8.09 -1.50 4.89
C VAL A 369 -7.74 -2.84 4.27
N ALA A 370 -8.42 -3.92 4.68
CA ALA A 370 -8.24 -5.27 4.13
C ALA A 370 -8.47 -5.35 2.61
N LEU A 371 -9.21 -4.39 2.05
CA LEU A 371 -9.47 -4.24 0.63
C LEU A 371 -8.24 -3.77 -0.17
N SER A 372 -7.34 -2.99 0.45
CA SER A 372 -6.20 -2.37 -0.23
C SER A 372 -5.31 -3.40 -0.96
N SER A 373 -4.96 -4.49 -0.27
CA SER A 373 -4.06 -5.54 -0.78
C SER A 373 -4.65 -6.24 -2.01
N VAL A 374 -5.94 -6.57 -1.96
CA VAL A 374 -6.67 -7.25 -3.04
C VAL A 374 -6.86 -6.31 -4.23
N PHE A 375 -7.23 -5.05 -3.98
CA PHE A 375 -7.48 -4.07 -5.02
C PHE A 375 -6.22 -3.73 -5.82
N HIS A 376 -5.11 -3.42 -5.15
CA HIS A 376 -3.85 -3.14 -5.84
C HIS A 376 -3.31 -4.37 -6.58
N GLY A 377 -3.47 -5.56 -6.03
CA GLY A 377 -3.17 -6.81 -6.74
C GLY A 377 -4.00 -6.96 -8.02
N TRP A 378 -5.30 -6.69 -7.95
CA TRP A 378 -6.20 -6.81 -9.10
C TRP A 378 -5.94 -5.74 -10.17
N VAL A 379 -5.74 -4.47 -9.81
CA VAL A 379 -5.37 -3.40 -10.75
C VAL A 379 -4.06 -3.72 -11.47
N ASN A 380 -3.07 -4.25 -10.75
CA ASN A 380 -1.82 -4.72 -11.34
C ASN A 380 -2.04 -5.79 -12.43
N THR A 381 -3.00 -6.70 -12.24
CA THR A 381 -3.31 -7.71 -13.26
C THR A 381 -4.00 -7.14 -14.51
N GLN A 382 -4.71 -6.02 -14.40
CA GLN A 382 -5.38 -5.38 -15.55
C GLN A 382 -4.42 -4.60 -16.45
N LEU A 383 -3.26 -4.20 -15.94
CA LEU A 383 -2.26 -3.39 -16.66
C LEU A 383 -1.13 -4.24 -17.29
N ARG A 384 -1.34 -5.55 -17.49
CA ARG A 384 -0.30 -6.50 -17.97
C ARG A 384 0.25 -6.19 -19.37
N SER A 385 -0.45 -5.42 -20.21
CA SER A 385 -0.11 -5.28 -21.64
C SER A 385 1.07 -4.36 -21.96
N SER A 386 1.60 -3.56 -21.02
CA SER A 386 2.78 -2.70 -21.28
C SER A 386 3.56 -2.39 -19.98
N PRO A 387 4.70 -3.06 -19.71
CA PRO A 387 5.44 -2.92 -18.44
C PRO A 387 5.95 -1.50 -18.13
N GLY A 388 6.35 -0.73 -19.13
CA GLY A 388 6.78 0.67 -18.95
C GLY A 388 5.62 1.65 -18.69
N GLU A 389 4.44 1.37 -19.25
CA GLU A 389 3.22 2.14 -18.96
C GLU A 389 2.65 1.80 -17.58
N ARG A 390 2.81 0.54 -17.12
CA ARG A 390 2.27 0.04 -15.86
C ARG A 390 2.72 0.84 -14.64
N SER A 391 4.02 0.99 -14.43
CA SER A 391 4.55 1.69 -13.23
C SER A 391 4.11 3.14 -13.19
N PHE A 392 4.14 3.83 -14.33
CA PHE A 392 3.68 5.22 -14.39
C PHE A 392 2.17 5.36 -14.18
N THR A 393 1.39 4.48 -14.80
CA THR A 393 -0.07 4.48 -14.69
C THR A 393 -0.52 4.23 -13.25
N LEU A 394 0.12 3.29 -12.54
CA LEU A 394 -0.18 3.01 -11.13
C LEU A 394 0.15 4.19 -10.22
N VAL A 395 1.29 4.85 -10.43
CA VAL A 395 1.66 6.05 -9.66
C VAL A 395 0.68 7.18 -9.93
N LEU A 396 0.29 7.40 -11.18
CA LEU A 396 -0.67 8.46 -11.53
C LEU A 396 -2.07 8.17 -10.96
N ILE A 397 -2.54 6.92 -11.04
CA ILE A 397 -3.81 6.51 -10.41
C ILE A 397 -3.74 6.78 -8.90
N ASN A 398 -2.68 6.33 -8.23
CA ASN A 398 -2.51 6.52 -6.79
C ASN A 398 -2.45 8.01 -6.41
N ALA A 399 -1.72 8.83 -7.17
CA ALA A 399 -1.61 10.26 -6.92
C ALA A 399 -2.95 10.98 -7.06
N ILE A 400 -3.72 10.67 -8.11
CA ILE A 400 -5.06 11.23 -8.33
C ILE A 400 -5.99 10.79 -7.20
N SER A 401 -6.01 9.50 -6.85
CA SER A 401 -6.89 8.98 -5.82
C SER A 401 -6.54 9.49 -4.43
N GLN A 402 -5.25 9.53 -4.08
CA GLN A 402 -4.80 10.10 -2.81
C GLN A 402 -5.12 11.59 -2.73
N SER A 403 -4.99 12.34 -3.84
CA SER A 403 -5.34 13.77 -3.87
C SER A 403 -6.78 14.02 -3.43
N SER A 404 -7.71 13.12 -3.76
CA SER A 404 -9.11 13.22 -3.34
C SER A 404 -9.28 13.21 -1.82
N THR A 405 -8.36 12.57 -1.09
CA THR A 405 -8.41 12.52 0.37
C THR A 405 -7.82 13.76 1.05
N ALA A 406 -7.26 14.72 0.29
CA ALA A 406 -6.80 15.98 0.85
C ALA A 406 -7.97 16.90 1.23
N TRP A 407 -9.00 17.02 0.38
CA TRP A 407 -10.12 17.94 0.65
C TRP A 407 -11.34 17.24 1.25
N THR A 408 -11.53 15.94 1.04
CA THR A 408 -12.70 15.21 1.57
C THR A 408 -12.82 15.31 3.11
N PRO A 409 -11.77 15.07 3.93
CA PRO A 409 -11.87 15.12 5.39
C PRO A 409 -12.31 16.49 5.90
N LEU A 410 -11.86 17.57 5.24
CA LEU A 410 -12.24 18.95 5.59
C LEU A 410 -13.75 19.19 5.47
N LEU A 411 -14.40 18.51 4.52
CA LEU A 411 -15.82 18.67 4.23
C LEU A 411 -16.69 17.72 5.08
N VAL A 412 -16.24 16.48 5.26
CA VAL A 412 -17.09 15.41 5.78
C VAL A 412 -16.73 14.96 7.21
N PHE A 413 -15.49 15.19 7.66
CA PHE A 413 -15.06 14.91 9.03
C PHE A 413 -14.56 16.16 9.78
N PRO A 414 -15.27 17.31 9.76
CA PRO A 414 -14.82 18.48 10.50
C PRO A 414 -14.80 18.19 12.01
N THR A 415 -13.68 18.48 12.69
CA THR A 415 -13.49 18.19 14.12
C THR A 415 -14.58 18.79 15.01
N VAL A 416 -15.21 19.90 14.60
CA VAL A 416 -16.34 20.51 15.33
C VAL A 416 -17.60 19.64 15.37
N GLU A 417 -17.77 18.74 14.41
CA GLU A 417 -18.89 17.78 14.36
C GLU A 417 -18.57 16.48 15.13
N ALA A 418 -17.39 16.37 15.74
CA ALA A 418 -17.04 15.25 16.59
C ALA A 418 -17.99 15.18 17.81
N PRO A 419 -18.39 13.98 18.25
CA PRO A 419 -17.99 12.66 17.75
C PRO A 419 -18.93 12.07 16.68
N ARG A 420 -20.02 12.79 16.32
CA ARG A 420 -21.12 12.23 15.52
C ARG A 420 -20.86 12.21 14.02
N TYR A 421 -20.15 13.20 13.48
CA TYR A 421 -19.81 13.31 12.06
C TYR A 421 -20.96 12.89 11.10
N PRO A 422 -22.13 13.56 11.17
CA PRO A 422 -23.32 13.14 10.44
C PRO A 422 -23.11 13.08 8.92
N LYS A 423 -22.26 13.95 8.38
CA LYS A 423 -21.89 13.95 6.96
C LYS A 423 -20.85 12.88 6.65
N GLY A 424 -19.87 12.70 7.53
CA GLY A 424 -18.73 11.81 7.37
C GLY A 424 -19.13 10.36 7.18
N PHE A 425 -19.85 9.80 8.15
CA PHE A 425 -20.22 8.38 8.08
C PHE A 425 -21.17 8.07 6.92
N ALA A 426 -22.11 8.98 6.61
CA ALA A 426 -23.01 8.83 5.47
C ALA A 426 -22.25 8.88 4.13
N PHE A 427 -21.29 9.79 3.99
CA PHE A 427 -20.45 9.89 2.79
C PHE A 427 -19.60 8.63 2.60
N THR A 428 -18.92 8.17 3.66
CA THR A 428 -18.11 6.95 3.60
C THR A 428 -18.96 5.71 3.31
N LEU A 429 -20.18 5.64 3.84
CA LEU A 429 -21.13 4.56 3.53
C LEU A 429 -21.51 4.57 2.04
N ALA A 430 -21.84 5.74 1.49
CA ALA A 430 -22.16 5.90 0.08
C ALA A 430 -20.97 5.47 -0.82
N CYS A 431 -19.75 5.90 -0.49
CA CYS A 431 -18.55 5.48 -1.20
C CYS A 431 -18.34 3.96 -1.14
N THR A 432 -18.58 3.34 0.02
CA THR A 432 -18.45 1.88 0.21
C THR A 432 -19.46 1.11 -0.64
N ILE A 433 -20.71 1.57 -0.71
CA ILE A 433 -21.76 0.92 -1.53
C ILE A 433 -21.44 1.09 -3.02
N LEU A 434 -21.06 2.30 -3.45
CA LEU A 434 -20.67 2.58 -4.83
C LEU A 434 -19.44 1.76 -5.25
N LEU A 435 -18.50 1.53 -4.33
CA LEU A 435 -17.33 0.71 -4.57
C LEU A 435 -17.69 -0.75 -4.88
N ILE A 436 -18.67 -1.32 -4.15
CA ILE A 436 -19.19 -2.67 -4.45
C ILE A 436 -19.79 -2.70 -5.86
N VAL A 437 -20.65 -1.74 -6.18
CA VAL A 437 -21.31 -1.64 -7.49
C VAL A 437 -20.28 -1.50 -8.62
N ALA A 438 -19.34 -0.56 -8.48
CA ALA A 438 -18.32 -0.29 -9.48
C ALA A 438 -17.37 -1.50 -9.69
N THR A 439 -17.01 -2.21 -8.61
CA THR A 439 -16.20 -3.43 -8.68
C THR A 439 -16.91 -4.53 -9.49
N HIS A 440 -18.21 -4.72 -9.27
CA HIS A 440 -18.98 -5.71 -10.03
C HIS A 440 -19.20 -5.30 -11.49
N ILE A 441 -19.41 -4.01 -11.78
CA ILE A 441 -19.48 -3.50 -13.16
C ILE A 441 -18.17 -3.78 -13.90
N LEU A 442 -17.03 -3.44 -13.28
CA LEU A 442 -15.72 -3.70 -13.86
C LEU A 442 -15.51 -5.19 -14.10
N ARG A 443 -15.87 -6.05 -13.13
CA ARG A 443 -15.81 -7.50 -13.29
C ARG A 443 -16.65 -7.98 -14.48
N MET A 444 -17.89 -7.52 -14.61
CA MET A 444 -18.76 -7.89 -15.74
C MET A 444 -18.19 -7.44 -17.08
N TYR A 445 -17.62 -6.23 -17.14
CA TYR A 445 -16.97 -5.72 -18.33
C TYR A 445 -15.77 -6.59 -18.73
N ILE A 446 -14.89 -6.93 -17.78
CA ILE A 446 -13.72 -7.77 -18.03
C ILE A 446 -14.17 -9.14 -18.55
N LYS A 447 -15.15 -9.75 -17.89
CA LYS A 447 -15.70 -11.05 -18.30
C LYS A 447 -16.24 -11.04 -19.73
N ARG A 448 -16.82 -9.93 -20.18
CA ARG A 448 -17.33 -9.78 -21.55
C ARG A 448 -16.22 -9.57 -22.57
N ARG A 449 -15.15 -8.87 -22.20
CA ARG A 449 -14.05 -8.52 -23.11
C ARG A 449 -13.06 -9.67 -23.29
N ASP A 450 -12.82 -10.43 -22.23
CA ASP A 450 -11.82 -11.48 -22.22
C ASP A 450 -12.23 -12.59 -21.24
N PRO A 451 -12.96 -13.62 -21.70
CA PRO A 451 -13.42 -14.72 -20.87
C PRO A 451 -12.26 -15.54 -20.26
N GLN A 452 -11.06 -15.49 -20.87
CA GLN A 452 -9.88 -16.23 -20.41
C GLN A 452 -9.21 -15.57 -19.19
N LEU A 453 -9.29 -14.24 -19.06
CA LEU A 453 -8.75 -13.49 -17.90
C LEU A 453 -9.44 -13.82 -16.55
N GLU A 454 -10.70 -14.29 -16.54
CA GLU A 454 -11.38 -14.77 -15.32
C GLU A 454 -10.81 -16.11 -14.83
N ASN A 455 -10.27 -16.93 -15.75
CA ASN A 455 -9.55 -18.16 -15.41
C ASN A 455 -8.11 -17.86 -14.97
N SER A 456 -7.43 -16.89 -15.59
CA SER A 456 -6.05 -16.50 -15.21
C SER A 456 -5.95 -15.81 -13.83
N THR A 457 -7.06 -15.28 -13.31
CA THR A 457 -7.15 -14.75 -11.94
C THR A 457 -7.34 -15.86 -10.89
N ARG A 458 -7.64 -17.09 -11.32
CA ARG A 458 -7.62 -18.31 -10.50
C ARG A 458 -6.46 -19.20 -10.94
N PHE A 459 -5.26 -18.82 -10.50
CA PHE A 459 -3.98 -19.43 -10.84
C PHE A 459 -3.62 -19.25 -12.34
N PRO A 460 -2.37 -18.85 -12.66
CA PRO A 460 -1.91 -18.90 -14.04
C PRO A 460 -1.84 -20.38 -14.46
N GLU A 461 -2.73 -20.82 -15.35
CA GLU A 461 -2.42 -21.94 -16.22
C GLU A 461 -1.19 -21.49 -17.03
N SER A 462 -0.05 -22.14 -16.77
CA SER A 462 1.12 -21.99 -17.62
C SER A 462 0.78 -22.65 -18.95
N ASP A 463 0.38 -21.85 -19.93
CA ASP A 463 0.30 -22.30 -21.32
C ASP A 463 1.72 -22.70 -21.75
N HIS A 464 1.99 -24.00 -21.71
CA HIS A 464 3.09 -24.58 -22.44
C HIS A 464 2.72 -24.50 -23.91
N GLU A 465 3.32 -23.58 -24.66
CA GLU A 465 3.52 -23.81 -26.09
C GLU A 465 4.32 -25.11 -26.20
N ASP A 466 3.67 -26.16 -26.70
CA ASP A 466 4.31 -27.43 -27.07
C ASP A 466 5.41 -27.13 -28.11
N ILE A 467 6.63 -26.90 -27.65
CA ILE A 467 7.81 -27.02 -28.50
C ILE A 467 7.96 -28.52 -28.77
N SER A 468 7.42 -28.97 -29.89
CA SER A 468 7.63 -30.32 -30.42
C SER A 468 9.12 -30.66 -30.40
N PRO A 469 9.53 -31.87 -29.96
CA PRO A 469 10.93 -32.25 -29.99
C PRO A 469 11.40 -32.29 -31.44
N ILE A 470 12.50 -31.61 -31.74
CA ILE A 470 13.22 -31.79 -33.00
C ILE A 470 13.69 -33.24 -33.02
N GLU A 471 13.02 -34.09 -33.79
CA GLU A 471 13.50 -35.42 -34.13
C GLU A 471 14.82 -35.29 -34.91
N ASN A 472 15.88 -35.87 -34.36
CA ASN A 472 17.11 -36.14 -35.08
C ASN A 472 16.80 -37.04 -36.28
N GLY A 473 16.92 -36.52 -37.50
CA GLY A 473 16.86 -37.38 -38.69
C GLY A 473 16.83 -36.65 -40.03
N LYS A 474 17.99 -36.64 -40.70
CA LYS A 474 18.25 -36.38 -42.13
C LYS A 474 18.40 -34.92 -42.56
N GLN A 475 19.66 -34.55 -42.82
CA GLN A 475 20.04 -33.46 -43.71
C GLN A 475 19.40 -33.64 -45.10
N PRO A 476 18.74 -32.62 -45.68
CA PRO A 476 18.52 -32.55 -47.12
C PRO A 476 19.76 -31.97 -47.82
N PRO A 477 20.00 -32.31 -49.10
CA PRO A 477 21.29 -32.17 -49.75
C PRO A 477 21.60 -30.72 -50.14
N VAL A 478 22.90 -30.42 -50.11
CA VAL A 478 23.51 -29.22 -50.69
C VAL A 478 23.19 -29.19 -52.19
N ALA A 479 22.37 -28.23 -52.62
CA ALA A 479 22.21 -27.91 -54.03
C ALA A 479 23.29 -26.91 -54.44
N VAL A 480 24.31 -27.44 -55.12
CA VAL A 480 25.25 -26.70 -55.95
C VAL A 480 24.49 -26.13 -57.14
N SER A 481 24.53 -24.82 -57.35
CA SER A 481 24.32 -24.24 -58.69
C SER A 481 25.44 -23.25 -58.99
N GLY A 482 26.44 -23.72 -59.74
CA GLY A 482 27.30 -22.86 -60.53
C GLY A 482 26.72 -22.71 -61.94
N ARG A 483 26.83 -21.50 -62.48
CA ARG A 483 27.10 -21.12 -63.88
C ARG A 483 26.93 -19.60 -63.96
N ASP A 484 28.03 -18.87 -64.02
CA ASP A 484 28.83 -18.54 -65.24
C ASP A 484 28.26 -17.28 -65.91
N ASP A 485 29.01 -16.20 -65.66
CA ASP A 485 29.63 -15.30 -66.63
C ASP A 485 28.82 -14.49 -67.66
N SER A 486 29.36 -13.27 -67.83
CA SER A 486 29.31 -12.38 -69.00
C SER A 486 28.03 -11.53 -69.14
N GLU A 487 28.01 -10.25 -69.52
CA GLU A 487 29.02 -9.27 -69.94
C GLU A 487 28.26 -7.95 -70.29
N PHE A 488 28.98 -6.80 -70.27
CA PHE A 488 28.69 -5.47 -70.89
C PHE A 488 27.44 -4.69 -70.42
N ASP A 489 27.48 -3.38 -70.10
CA ASP A 489 28.43 -2.27 -70.36
C ASP A 489 28.55 -1.34 -69.13
#